data_AF-A0A813BPQ4-F1
#
_entry.id   AF-A0A813BPQ4-F1
#
_cell.length_a   1.000
_cell.length_b   1.000
_cell.length_c   1.000
_cell.angle_alpha   90.00
_cell.angle_beta   90.00
_cell.angle_gamma   90.00
#
_symmetry.space_group_name_H-M   'P 1'
#
loop_
_entity.id
_entity.type
_entity.pdbx_description
1 polymer ?
#
loop_
_entity_poly.entity_id
_entity_poly.type
_entity_poly.pdbx_seq_one_letter_code
_entity_poly.pdbx_strand_id
1 'polypeptide(L)'
;VFHRLRDLANQQGIVPSADGATNSKQFLKYYVLGNHVCRDAFASLHLMGVCPRLVNLVKAVMEAKEAAPTDSRYLKRKEGTAVSHKQGEVYSYLEGLYHEVVEELPENDQAEDSDVEGDRNEDDDEDQMVFIRSDSGKSEACMTAGHSGSRKRYLPPGSMHDQFQQFLATGHGTCSWYVFWSTWKKNFPNLVFRGKRQHAICSTCTRHRLLISCLDSEAAKARQRLLYERHLLDQYKDREIYWQARSQSRRREATDLISVICDSIDQAKFMWPRAKFLLSKQFDSFHRPRLHVTACLAHGYLANLFISHSDVRQCGSTTVEILAHTLSQIKELGVDIAKKNIHVQLDNASSTNKNGTVFAFMGACTQLGIVKSFTASFLRVGHTHEDTLQLFGLTVSETNSTHKA
;
A
#
# COMPACT_ATOMS: atom_id res chain seq x y z
N VAL A 1 11.26 7.93 46.96
CA VAL A 1 11.08 6.47 47.20
C VAL A 1 12.39 5.76 47.47
N PHE A 2 13.37 5.80 46.55
CA PHE A 2 14.66 5.10 46.72
C PHE A 2 15.36 5.42 48.05
N HIS A 3 15.53 6.70 48.39
CA HIS A 3 16.10 7.12 49.67
C HIS A 3 15.32 6.59 50.87
N ARG A 4 13.98 6.66 50.82
CA ARG A 4 13.11 6.11 51.87
C ARG A 4 13.29 4.59 52.06
N LEU A 5 13.45 3.83 50.97
CA LEU A 5 13.76 2.39 51.04
C LEU A 5 15.15 2.14 51.62
N ARG A 6 16.14 2.98 51.30
CA ARG A 6 17.49 2.94 51.86
C ARG A 6 17.47 3.22 53.37
N ASP A 7 16.73 4.23 53.80
CA ASP A 7 16.60 4.58 55.21
C ASP A 7 15.92 3.46 55.99
N LEU A 8 14.87 2.85 55.44
CA LEU A 8 14.20 1.68 56.03
C LEU A 8 15.14 0.47 56.12
N ALA A 9 15.95 0.23 55.09
CA ALA A 9 16.90 -0.88 55.06
C ALA A 9 18.06 -0.67 56.05
N ASN A 10 18.52 0.58 56.22
CA ASN A 10 19.52 0.96 57.21
C ASN A 10 18.98 0.86 58.64
N GLN A 11 17.76 1.34 58.90
CA GLN A 11 17.09 1.21 60.21
C GLN A 11 16.87 -0.25 60.62
N GLN A 12 16.67 -1.15 59.64
CA GLN A 12 16.49 -2.58 59.87
C GLN A 12 17.82 -3.35 59.87
N GLY A 13 18.97 -2.70 59.65
CA GLY A 13 20.28 -3.34 59.65
C GLY A 13 20.48 -4.35 58.50
N ILE A 14 19.76 -4.18 57.39
CA ILE A 14 19.75 -5.14 56.26
C ILE A 14 20.86 -4.81 55.24
N VAL A 15 21.26 -3.55 55.13
CA VAL A 15 22.34 -3.12 54.22
C VAL A 15 23.69 -3.35 54.92
N PRO A 16 24.70 -3.94 54.24
CA PRO A 16 26.01 -4.15 54.84
C PRO A 16 26.65 -2.80 55.21
N SER A 17 27.02 -2.64 56.49
CA SER A 17 27.94 -1.58 56.91
C SER A 17 29.34 -1.89 56.36
N ALA A 18 30.21 -0.88 56.26
CA ALA A 18 31.59 -1.01 55.78
C ALA A 18 32.40 -2.11 56.49
N ASP A 19 31.98 -2.52 57.68
CA ASP A 19 32.50 -3.65 58.44
C ASP A 19 31.70 -4.95 58.17
N GLY A 20 31.80 -5.48 56.95
CA GLY A 20 31.85 -6.92 56.60
C GLY A 20 30.85 -7.96 57.15
N ALA A 21 29.80 -7.64 57.91
CA ALA A 21 28.88 -8.63 58.46
C ALA A 21 27.54 -8.65 57.69
N THR A 22 27.27 -9.75 56.99
CA THR A 22 25.99 -9.97 56.28
C THR A 22 25.07 -10.86 57.12
N ASN A 23 23.91 -10.35 57.52
CA ASN A 23 22.81 -11.18 58.01
C ASN A 23 22.00 -11.68 56.80
N SER A 24 22.37 -12.85 56.29
CA SER A 24 21.66 -13.46 55.17
C SER A 24 20.27 -13.95 55.61
N LYS A 25 19.23 -13.45 54.93
CA LYS A 25 17.78 -13.82 54.98
C LYS A 25 16.81 -12.93 55.78
N GLN A 26 17.05 -11.63 55.94
CA GLN A 26 15.98 -10.71 56.36
C GLN A 26 15.31 -10.03 55.15
N PHE A 27 14.00 -10.22 55.02
CA PHE A 27 13.18 -9.49 54.05
C PHE A 27 12.89 -8.07 54.56
N LEU A 28 13.02 -7.08 53.68
CA LEU A 28 12.71 -5.68 54.01
C LEU A 28 11.24 -5.53 54.41
N LYS A 29 10.99 -5.05 55.64
CA LYS A 29 9.65 -4.68 56.11
C LYS A 29 9.33 -3.26 55.70
N TYR A 30 8.10 -3.02 55.26
CA TYR A 30 7.68 -1.71 54.76
C TYR A 30 6.88 -0.96 55.83
N TYR A 31 7.24 0.29 56.08
CA TYR A 31 6.53 1.15 57.02
C TYR A 31 6.14 2.48 56.37
N VAL A 32 4.92 2.93 56.63
CA VAL A 32 4.41 4.24 56.21
C VAL A 32 3.76 4.89 57.42
N LEU A 33 4.24 6.08 57.81
CA LEU A 33 3.78 6.82 59.01
C LEU A 33 3.81 5.98 60.29
N GLY A 34 4.85 5.14 60.47
CA GLY A 34 5.00 4.27 61.65
C GLY A 34 4.21 2.97 61.61
N ASN A 35 3.28 2.81 60.67
CA ASN A 35 2.49 1.59 60.52
C ASN A 35 3.12 0.62 59.52
N HIS A 36 3.12 -0.68 59.86
CA HIS A 36 3.58 -1.73 58.96
C HIS A 36 2.59 -1.95 57.81
N VAL A 37 3.09 -2.01 56.57
CA VAL A 37 2.28 -2.21 55.36
C VAL A 37 2.84 -3.33 54.49
N CYS A 38 1.98 -3.98 53.70
CA CYS A 38 2.44 -4.96 52.72
C CYS A 38 3.18 -4.27 51.55
N ARG A 39 3.97 -5.05 50.80
CA ARG A 39 4.76 -4.53 49.65
C ARG A 39 3.87 -3.85 48.61
N ASP A 40 2.70 -4.43 48.33
CA ASP A 40 1.80 -3.93 47.29
C ASP A 40 1.09 -2.63 47.74
N ALA A 41 0.70 -2.54 49.02
CA ALA A 41 0.22 -1.30 49.61
C ALA A 41 1.30 -0.20 49.60
N PHE A 42 2.55 -0.56 49.90
CA PHE A 42 3.67 0.38 49.82
C PHE A 42 3.89 0.89 48.39
N ALA A 43 3.76 0.02 47.39
CA ALA A 43 3.85 0.41 45.97
C ALA A 43 2.74 1.39 45.59
N SER A 44 1.48 1.03 45.88
CA SER A 44 0.30 1.85 45.58
C SER A 44 0.33 3.21 46.28
N LEU A 45 0.70 3.28 47.56
CA LEU A 45 0.80 4.54 48.32
C LEU A 45 1.86 5.50 47.77
N HIS A 46 2.85 4.99 47.03
CA HIS A 46 3.89 5.80 46.39
C HIS A 46 3.66 5.96 44.89
N LEU A 47 2.44 5.69 44.40
CA LEU A 47 2.04 5.79 43.01
C LEU A 47 2.92 4.97 42.04
N MET A 48 3.58 3.94 42.57
CA MET A 48 4.24 2.92 41.77
C MET A 48 3.20 1.82 41.61
N GLY A 49 2.58 1.71 40.43
CA GLY A 49 1.70 0.56 40.12
C GLY A 49 2.41 -0.78 40.36
N VAL A 50 1.72 -1.92 40.14
CA VAL A 50 2.23 -3.30 40.36
C VAL A 50 3.33 -3.70 39.34
N CYS A 51 4.28 -2.81 39.07
CA CYS A 51 5.33 -2.93 38.08
C CYS A 51 6.65 -3.42 38.70
N PRO A 52 7.58 -3.98 37.91
CA PRO A 52 8.93 -4.40 38.34
C PRO A 52 9.80 -3.30 38.97
N ARG A 53 9.32 -2.05 39.03
CA ARG A 53 10.07 -0.87 39.47
C ARG A 53 10.44 -0.93 40.95
N LEU A 54 9.50 -1.30 41.83
CA LEU A 54 9.78 -1.41 43.26
C LEU A 54 10.82 -2.52 43.52
N VAL A 55 10.72 -3.64 42.81
CA VAL A 55 11.68 -4.74 42.88
C VAL A 55 13.09 -4.27 42.49
N ASN A 56 13.21 -3.52 41.40
CA ASN A 56 14.49 -2.97 40.95
C ASN A 56 15.06 -1.92 41.91
N LEU A 57 14.20 -1.12 42.55
CA LEU A 57 14.61 -0.16 43.59
C LEU A 57 15.14 -0.88 44.84
N VAL A 58 14.40 -1.88 45.33
CA VAL A 58 14.82 -2.68 46.49
C VAL A 58 16.14 -3.39 46.18
N LYS A 59 16.28 -4.00 45.00
CA LYS A 59 17.53 -4.64 44.57
C LYS A 59 18.70 -3.65 44.57
N ALA A 60 18.51 -2.44 44.02
CA ALA A 60 19.55 -1.43 44.01
C ALA A 60 19.93 -0.91 45.42
N VAL A 61 18.97 -0.85 46.36
CA VAL A 61 19.25 -0.54 47.77
C VAL A 61 20.05 -1.66 48.44
N MET A 62 19.68 -2.92 48.19
CA MET A 62 20.39 -4.09 48.75
C MET A 62 21.82 -4.22 48.19
N GLU A 63 22.05 -3.79 46.95
CA GLU A 63 23.36 -3.70 46.31
C GLU A 63 24.16 -2.43 46.73
N ALA A 64 23.68 -1.67 47.73
CA ALA A 64 24.30 -0.46 48.26
C ALA A 64 24.63 0.63 47.20
N LYS A 65 23.82 0.73 46.14
CA LYS A 65 24.01 1.77 45.11
C LYS A 65 23.72 3.17 45.66
N GLU A 66 24.53 4.15 45.27
CA GLU A 66 24.39 5.53 45.72
C GLU A 66 23.12 6.23 45.18
N ALA A 67 22.67 5.83 43.99
CA ALA A 67 21.55 6.44 43.29
C ALA A 67 20.52 5.41 42.79
N ALA A 68 19.27 5.88 42.61
CA ALA A 68 18.19 5.06 42.08
C ALA A 68 18.50 4.67 40.62
N PRO A 69 18.25 3.41 40.21
CA PRO A 69 18.39 3.02 38.82
C PRO A 69 17.46 3.84 37.94
N THR A 70 17.99 4.33 36.83
CA THR A 70 17.29 5.19 35.86
C THR A 70 16.09 4.44 35.28
N ASP A 71 14.92 5.08 35.30
CA ASP A 71 13.70 4.49 34.75
C ASP A 71 13.67 4.71 33.23
N SER A 72 14.06 3.68 32.49
CA SER A 72 14.16 3.72 31.02
C SER A 72 12.81 3.96 30.32
N ARG A 73 11.68 3.85 31.02
CA ARG A 73 10.34 4.16 30.47
C ARG A 73 10.15 5.65 30.19
N TYR A 74 10.86 6.52 30.92
CA TYR A 74 10.72 7.98 30.80
C TYR A 74 11.91 8.64 30.11
N LEU A 75 12.89 7.85 29.66
CA LEU A 75 13.98 8.34 28.83
C LEU A 75 13.53 8.36 27.37
N LYS A 76 13.74 9.47 26.66
CA LYS A 76 13.66 9.49 25.19
C LYS A 76 14.62 8.41 24.65
N ARG A 77 14.11 7.47 23.85
CA ARG A 77 14.95 6.52 23.11
C ARG A 77 15.96 7.32 22.27
N LYS A 78 17.25 6.98 22.34
CA LYS A 78 18.27 7.57 21.48
C LYS A 78 17.86 7.39 20.01
N GLU A 79 17.72 8.50 19.29
CA GLU A 79 17.61 8.55 17.83
C GLU A 79 18.93 8.05 17.24
N GLY A 80 19.00 6.75 16.97
CA GLY A 80 20.22 6.10 16.47
C GLY A 80 20.24 4.61 16.73
N THR A 81 19.07 3.98 16.85
CA THR A 81 19.02 2.51 16.91
C THR A 81 19.27 1.99 15.50
N ALA A 82 20.22 1.06 15.37
CA ALA A 82 20.48 0.36 14.12
C ALA A 82 19.15 -0.07 13.47
N VAL A 83 19.00 0.17 12.17
CA VAL A 83 17.81 -0.22 11.40
C VAL A 83 17.59 -1.71 11.65
N SER A 84 16.44 -2.05 12.25
CA SER A 84 16.12 -3.45 12.50
C SER A 84 16.13 -4.21 11.17
N HIS A 85 16.61 -5.45 11.14
CA HIS A 85 16.54 -6.30 9.93
C HIS A 85 15.14 -6.31 9.31
N LYS A 86 14.10 -6.33 10.17
CA LYS A 86 12.69 -6.25 9.76
C LYS A 86 12.30 -4.91 9.17
N GLN A 87 12.88 -3.82 9.66
CA GLN A 87 12.70 -2.49 9.08
C GLN A 87 13.37 -2.39 7.70
N GLY A 88 14.52 -3.05 7.51
CA GLY A 88 15.18 -3.19 6.20
C GLY A 88 14.32 -3.97 5.20
N GLU A 89 13.77 -5.11 5.60
CA GLU A 89 12.84 -5.90 4.77
C GLU A 89 11.62 -5.08 4.32
N VAL A 90 10.99 -4.36 5.26
CA VAL A 90 9.86 -3.47 4.96
C VAL A 90 10.30 -2.35 4.01
N TYR A 91 11.46 -1.75 4.25
CA TYR A 91 11.98 -0.69 3.38
C TYR A 91 12.19 -1.20 1.95
N SER A 92 12.85 -2.34 1.77
CA SER A 92 13.07 -2.93 0.44
C SER A 92 11.77 -3.27 -0.28
N TYR A 93 10.77 -3.78 0.44
CA TYR A 93 9.45 -4.02 -0.13
C TYR A 93 8.77 -2.72 -0.59
N LEU A 94 8.74 -1.70 0.27
CA LEU A 94 8.15 -0.40 -0.05
C LEU A 94 8.92 0.35 -1.15
N GLU A 95 10.24 0.17 -1.22
CA GLU A 95 11.09 0.69 -2.29
C GLU A 95 10.78 0.01 -3.62
N GLY A 96 10.61 -1.31 -3.62
CA GLY A 96 10.11 -2.06 -4.78
C GLY A 96 8.77 -1.51 -5.27
N LEU A 97 7.80 -1.34 -4.36
CA LEU A 97 6.53 -0.69 -4.70
C LEU A 97 6.74 0.72 -5.25
N TYR A 98 7.61 1.52 -4.64
CA TYR A 98 7.89 2.90 -5.03
C TYR A 98 8.46 3.05 -6.45
N HIS A 99 9.29 2.08 -6.87
CA HIS A 99 9.90 2.08 -8.20
C HIS A 99 9.06 1.35 -9.25
N GLU A 100 8.32 0.32 -8.85
CA GLU A 100 7.63 -0.57 -9.79
C GLU A 100 6.13 -0.30 -9.90
N VAL A 101 5.45 0.04 -8.81
CA VAL A 101 3.97 0.05 -8.76
C VAL A 101 3.39 1.45 -8.75
N VAL A 102 4.18 2.44 -8.38
CA VAL A 102 3.69 3.78 -8.08
C VAL A 102 3.60 4.65 -9.33
N GLU A 103 2.44 5.31 -9.46
CA GLU A 103 2.10 6.18 -10.56
C GLU A 103 2.25 7.67 -10.16
N GLU A 104 2.67 8.51 -11.11
CA GLU A 104 2.57 9.96 -10.98
C GLU A 104 1.25 10.41 -11.60
N LEU A 105 0.27 10.78 -10.76
CA LEU A 105 -0.98 11.37 -11.22
C LEU A 105 -0.79 12.87 -11.50
N PRO A 106 -1.46 13.43 -12.52
CA PRO A 106 -1.54 14.88 -12.72
C PRO A 106 -2.13 15.58 -11.48
N GLU A 107 -1.60 16.74 -11.13
CA GLU A 107 -1.96 17.47 -9.89
C GLU A 107 -3.45 17.88 -9.80
N ASN A 108 -4.20 17.78 -10.90
CA ASN A 108 -5.59 18.22 -11.02
C ASN A 108 -6.66 17.19 -10.59
N ASP A 109 -6.29 15.94 -10.24
CA ASP A 109 -7.27 14.93 -9.81
C ASP A 109 -7.71 15.07 -8.33
N GLN A 110 -7.20 16.07 -7.60
CA GLN A 110 -7.56 16.33 -6.20
C GLN A 110 -8.94 16.98 -6.00
N ALA A 111 -9.74 17.17 -7.05
CA ALA A 111 -10.96 17.97 -6.99
C ALA A 111 -12.22 17.18 -7.36
N GLU A 112 -12.49 16.02 -6.76
CA GLU A 112 -13.83 15.39 -6.81
C GLU A 112 -14.18 14.63 -5.51
N ASP A 113 -13.81 15.18 -4.34
CA ASP A 113 -14.34 14.75 -3.02
C ASP A 113 -15.53 15.63 -2.57
N SER A 114 -16.23 16.27 -3.50
CA SER A 114 -17.48 16.98 -3.20
C SER A 114 -18.62 16.38 -4.02
N ASP A 115 -19.74 16.18 -3.33
CA ASP A 115 -21.07 15.89 -3.87
C ASP A 115 -21.47 14.42 -4.02
N VAL A 116 -21.52 13.74 -2.87
CA VAL A 116 -22.63 12.83 -2.56
C VAL A 116 -23.35 13.38 -1.32
N GLU A 117 -24.09 14.46 -1.47
CA GLU A 117 -25.24 14.71 -0.61
C GLU A 117 -26.36 13.76 -1.05
N GLY A 118 -26.31 12.54 -0.54
CA GLY A 118 -27.41 11.61 -0.54
C GLY A 118 -28.27 11.88 0.68
N ASP A 119 -29.43 12.47 0.43
CA ASP A 119 -30.68 12.49 1.19
C ASP A 119 -30.65 11.80 2.57
N ARG A 120 -30.84 12.60 3.62
CA ARG A 120 -31.07 12.10 4.98
C ARG A 120 -32.50 11.59 5.06
N ASN A 121 -32.66 10.27 5.13
CA ASN A 121 -33.80 9.72 5.84
C ASN A 121 -33.34 9.44 7.28
N GLU A 122 -34.01 10.12 8.21
CA GLU A 122 -33.99 9.87 9.63
C GLU A 122 -34.59 8.47 9.90
N ASP A 123 -34.23 7.89 11.04
CA ASP A 123 -34.64 6.58 11.58
C ASP A 123 -33.77 5.38 11.18
N ASP A 124 -32.70 5.16 11.95
CA ASP A 124 -32.55 3.93 12.77
C ASP A 124 -31.24 4.00 13.58
N ASP A 125 -31.41 4.08 14.90
CA ASP A 125 -30.35 3.97 15.91
C ASP A 125 -29.86 2.51 16.06
N GLU A 126 -28.64 2.40 16.61
CA GLU A 126 -27.96 1.19 17.12
C GLU A 126 -26.99 0.43 16.17
N ASP A 127 -25.75 0.93 16.09
CA ASP A 127 -24.57 0.20 16.63
C ASP A 127 -23.27 1.02 16.49
N GLN A 128 -22.68 1.39 17.64
CA GLN A 128 -21.45 2.19 17.73
C GLN A 128 -20.20 1.40 17.30
N MET A 129 -19.64 1.71 16.14
CA MET A 129 -18.20 1.59 15.91
C MET A 129 -17.53 2.93 16.24
N VAL A 130 -16.72 2.93 17.31
CA VAL A 130 -15.92 4.07 17.76
C VAL A 130 -14.86 4.40 16.71
N PHE A 131 -15.14 5.39 15.86
CA PHE A 131 -14.12 6.08 15.08
C PHE A 131 -13.43 7.12 15.98
N ILE A 132 -12.19 6.84 16.36
CA ILE A 132 -11.32 7.86 16.96
C ILE A 132 -11.00 8.89 15.86
N ARG A 133 -11.78 9.97 15.82
CA ARG A 133 -11.41 11.21 15.13
C ARG A 133 -10.19 11.81 15.83
N SER A 134 -9.05 11.84 15.14
CA SER A 134 -7.94 12.71 15.53
C SER A 134 -8.20 14.10 14.95
N ASP A 135 -8.52 15.05 15.84
CA ASP A 135 -8.56 16.48 15.58
C ASP A 135 -7.30 16.95 14.84
N SER A 136 -7.46 17.49 13.65
CA SER A 136 -6.46 18.33 13.00
C SER A 136 -6.49 19.73 13.61
N GLY A 137 -6.01 19.83 14.85
CA GLY A 137 -5.65 21.09 15.47
C GLY A 137 -4.57 21.77 14.64
N LYS A 138 -4.88 22.95 14.12
CA LYS A 138 -3.91 23.89 13.55
C LYS A 138 -2.84 24.17 14.61
N SER A 139 -1.62 23.69 14.39
CA SER A 139 -0.43 24.19 15.07
C SER A 139 0.49 24.78 14.02
N GLU A 140 0.57 26.10 14.01
CA GLU A 140 1.65 26.84 13.36
C GLU A 140 2.99 26.54 14.05
N ALA A 141 4.05 26.71 13.26
CA ALA A 141 5.47 26.81 13.61
C ALA A 141 6.24 25.52 14.01
N CYS A 142 7.08 25.04 13.07
CA CYS A 142 8.52 25.30 13.15
C CYS A 142 9.16 24.97 11.79
N MET A 143 9.67 26.00 11.11
CA MET A 143 10.47 25.82 9.90
C MET A 143 11.84 25.28 10.28
N THR A 144 12.12 24.05 9.86
CA THR A 144 13.50 23.62 9.60
C THR A 144 13.59 23.15 8.15
N ALA A 145 14.47 23.83 7.44
CA ALA A 145 14.64 23.75 6.00
C ALA A 145 15.09 22.35 5.55
N GLY A 146 14.56 21.94 4.39
CA GLY A 146 15.19 20.94 3.55
C GLY A 146 14.39 19.65 3.36
N HIS A 147 13.21 19.72 2.76
CA HIS A 147 12.74 18.72 1.78
C HIS A 147 11.85 19.47 0.79
N SER A 148 12.44 19.83 -0.35
CA SER A 148 11.73 20.36 -1.52
C SER A 148 10.54 19.45 -1.88
N GLY A 149 9.44 20.06 -2.33
CA GLY A 149 8.15 19.43 -2.60
C GLY A 149 8.27 18.16 -3.44
N SER A 150 8.19 17.01 -2.77
CA SER A 150 8.24 15.72 -3.44
C SER A 150 6.85 15.41 -3.98
N ARG A 151 6.77 15.26 -5.31
CA ARG A 151 5.55 14.94 -6.06
C ARG A 151 4.87 13.73 -5.43
N LYS A 152 3.57 13.84 -5.11
CA LYS A 152 2.78 12.73 -4.56
C LYS A 152 2.79 11.56 -5.54
N ARG A 153 2.90 10.37 -4.98
CA ARG A 153 3.20 9.11 -5.65
C ARG A 153 2.06 8.16 -5.28
N TYR A 154 1.28 7.73 -6.27
CA TYR A 154 0.01 7.06 -6.03
C TYR A 154 0.11 5.56 -6.22
N LEU A 155 -0.32 4.79 -5.21
CA LEU A 155 -0.59 3.37 -5.31
C LEU A 155 -2.00 3.11 -5.85
N PRO A 156 -2.24 1.93 -6.45
CA PRO A 156 -3.58 1.47 -6.80
C PRO A 156 -4.53 1.55 -5.59
N PRO A 157 -5.85 1.69 -5.81
CA PRO A 157 -6.82 1.80 -4.73
C PRO A 157 -6.69 0.65 -3.71
N GLY A 158 -6.61 1.01 -2.44
CA GLY A 158 -6.37 0.06 -1.34
C GLY A 158 -6.18 0.80 -0.03
N SER A 159 -5.80 0.05 1.00
CA SER A 159 -5.42 0.61 2.30
C SER A 159 -4.00 0.23 2.67
N MET A 160 -3.38 1.01 3.56
CA MET A 160 -2.06 0.67 4.11
C MET A 160 -2.10 -0.69 4.82
N HIS A 161 -3.24 -1.04 5.40
CA HIS A 161 -3.46 -2.35 6.00
C HIS A 161 -3.49 -3.46 4.94
N ASP A 162 -4.18 -3.27 3.80
CA ASP A 162 -4.15 -4.25 2.70
C ASP A 162 -2.72 -4.48 2.19
N GLN A 163 -1.92 -3.41 2.08
CA GLN A 163 -0.50 -3.52 1.70
C GLN A 163 0.35 -4.23 2.75
N PHE A 164 0.07 -4.02 4.04
CA PHE A 164 0.70 -4.82 5.09
C PHE A 164 0.33 -6.29 5.01
N GLN A 165 -0.94 -6.62 4.73
CA GLN A 165 -1.36 -8.01 4.52
C GLN A 165 -0.64 -8.64 3.31
N GLN A 166 -0.45 -7.88 2.22
CA GLN A 166 0.37 -8.32 1.09
C GLN A 166 1.83 -8.56 1.48
N PHE A 167 2.43 -7.63 2.24
CA PHE A 167 3.78 -7.78 2.76
C PHE A 167 3.95 -9.01 3.68
N LEU A 168 2.97 -9.31 4.53
CA LEU A 168 3.01 -10.53 5.34
C LEU A 168 2.91 -11.78 4.45
N ALA A 169 2.07 -11.75 3.41
CA ALA A 169 1.84 -12.87 2.50
C ALA A 169 3.07 -13.21 1.63
N THR A 170 3.97 -12.25 1.37
CA THR A 170 5.21 -12.50 0.60
C THR A 170 6.30 -13.22 1.40
N GLY A 171 6.03 -13.63 2.64
CA GLY A 171 6.94 -14.42 3.48
C GLY A 171 7.44 -13.69 4.73
N HIS A 172 6.95 -12.47 5.01
CA HIS A 172 7.36 -11.67 6.17
C HIS A 172 6.39 -11.76 7.35
N GLY A 173 5.79 -12.93 7.58
CA GLY A 173 4.72 -13.16 8.58
C GLY A 173 5.03 -12.82 10.05
N THR A 174 6.27 -12.45 10.38
CA THR A 174 6.71 -12.05 11.73
C THR A 174 6.81 -10.55 11.95
N CYS A 175 6.53 -9.73 10.94
CA CYS A 175 6.61 -8.28 11.06
C CYS A 175 5.38 -7.69 11.77
N SER A 176 5.60 -6.79 12.74
CA SER A 176 4.51 -6.08 13.40
C SER A 176 3.98 -4.92 12.55
N TRP A 177 2.67 -4.66 12.62
CA TRP A 177 2.02 -3.52 11.97
C TRP A 177 2.72 -2.19 12.28
N TYR A 178 3.15 -1.99 13.53
CA TYR A 178 3.84 -0.77 13.94
C TYR A 178 5.14 -0.55 13.15
N VAL A 179 5.94 -1.59 12.95
CA VAL A 179 7.19 -1.49 12.16
C VAL A 179 6.89 -1.14 10.71
N PHE A 180 5.87 -1.77 10.11
CA PHE A 180 5.43 -1.46 8.75
C PHE A 180 4.96 -0.01 8.62
N TRP A 181 4.01 0.41 9.45
CA TRP A 181 3.43 1.75 9.47
C TRP A 181 4.49 2.83 9.74
N SER A 182 5.36 2.62 10.73
CA SER A 182 6.40 3.58 11.09
C SER A 182 7.42 3.78 9.97
N THR A 183 7.81 2.70 9.27
CA THR A 183 8.71 2.76 8.11
C THR A 183 8.05 3.46 6.93
N TRP A 184 6.78 3.16 6.64
CA TRP A 184 6.02 3.85 5.60
C TRP A 184 5.96 5.36 5.86
N LYS A 185 5.53 5.78 7.06
CA LYS A 185 5.37 7.19 7.40
C LYS A 185 6.69 7.96 7.42
N LYS A 186 7.78 7.31 7.85
CA LYS A 186 9.11 7.94 7.94
C LYS A 186 9.81 8.03 6.58
N ASN A 187 9.78 6.96 5.79
CA ASN A 187 10.59 6.84 4.58
C ASN A 187 9.81 7.12 3.29
N PHE A 188 8.50 6.90 3.29
CA PHE A 188 7.63 7.05 2.12
C PHE A 188 6.40 7.94 2.42
N PRO A 189 6.58 9.18 2.93
CA PRO A 189 5.46 10.06 3.28
C PRO A 189 4.61 10.47 2.07
N ASN A 190 5.19 10.45 0.87
CA ASN A 190 4.53 10.85 -0.37
C ASN A 190 3.78 9.71 -1.07
N LEU A 191 3.86 8.50 -0.51
CA LEU A 191 3.20 7.31 -1.03
C LEU A 191 1.76 7.25 -0.52
N VAL A 192 0.81 7.51 -1.41
CA VAL A 192 -0.62 7.67 -1.10
C VAL A 192 -1.45 6.72 -1.93
N PHE A 193 -2.59 6.23 -1.42
CA PHE A 193 -3.52 5.44 -2.22
C PHE A 193 -4.37 6.35 -3.12
N ARG A 194 -4.59 5.93 -4.36
CA ARG A 194 -5.55 6.59 -5.25
C ARG A 194 -6.97 6.53 -4.65
N GLY A 195 -7.75 7.58 -4.84
CA GLY A 195 -9.17 7.60 -4.49
C GLY A 195 -9.94 6.48 -5.18
N LYS A 196 -10.96 5.92 -4.50
CA LYS A 196 -11.81 4.88 -5.07
C LYS A 196 -12.59 5.46 -6.24
N ARG A 197 -12.27 5.09 -7.48
CA ARG A 197 -13.14 5.36 -8.62
C ARG A 197 -13.65 4.06 -9.24
N GLN A 198 -14.87 4.17 -9.75
CA GLN A 198 -15.72 3.31 -10.59
C GLN A 198 -15.04 2.17 -11.37
N HIS A 199 -14.53 1.16 -10.66
CA HIS A 199 -13.98 -0.05 -11.24
C HIS A 199 -14.67 -1.29 -10.65
N ALA A 200 -14.74 -2.35 -11.46
CA ALA A 200 -15.28 -3.62 -11.03
C ALA A 200 -14.45 -4.14 -9.86
N ILE A 201 -15.05 -4.16 -8.66
CA ILE A 201 -14.43 -4.73 -7.48
C ILE A 201 -14.37 -6.24 -7.69
N CYS A 202 -13.23 -6.87 -7.38
CA CYS A 202 -13.12 -8.32 -7.47
C CYS A 202 -14.18 -9.00 -6.59
N SER A 203 -15.07 -9.75 -7.24
CA SER A 203 -16.17 -10.45 -6.58
C SER A 203 -15.67 -11.46 -5.54
N THR A 204 -14.51 -12.09 -5.80
CA THR A 204 -13.86 -13.01 -4.87
C THR A 204 -13.38 -12.30 -3.59
N CYS A 205 -12.71 -11.14 -3.72
CA CYS A 205 -12.34 -10.31 -2.58
C CYS A 205 -13.56 -9.88 -1.76
N THR A 206 -14.61 -9.39 -2.42
CA THR A 206 -15.87 -9.00 -1.77
C THR A 206 -16.49 -10.17 -1.03
N ARG A 207 -16.59 -11.35 -1.68
CA ARG A 207 -17.10 -12.58 -1.07
C ARG A 207 -16.31 -12.97 0.17
N HIS A 208 -14.96 -12.92 0.12
CA HIS A 208 -14.14 -13.24 1.29
C HIS A 208 -14.40 -12.28 2.45
N ARG A 209 -14.44 -10.97 2.17
CA ARG A 209 -14.72 -9.94 3.19
C ARG A 209 -16.10 -10.13 3.83
N LEU A 210 -17.14 -10.37 3.02
CA LEU A 210 -18.50 -10.63 3.50
C LEU A 210 -18.58 -11.91 4.34
N LEU A 211 -17.93 -12.99 3.90
CA LEU A 211 -17.90 -14.23 4.69
C LEU A 211 -17.17 -14.03 6.02
N ILE A 212 -16.09 -13.24 6.06
CA ILE A 212 -15.41 -12.93 7.33
C ILE A 212 -16.32 -12.13 8.27
N SER A 213 -17.14 -11.21 7.76
CA SER A 213 -18.07 -10.44 8.59
C SER A 213 -19.27 -11.24 9.07
N CYS A 214 -19.77 -12.19 8.26
CA CYS A 214 -21.02 -12.92 8.54
C CYS A 214 -20.83 -14.26 9.26
N LEU A 215 -19.60 -14.78 9.38
CA LEU A 215 -19.35 -16.04 10.10
C LEU A 215 -19.29 -15.78 11.60
N ASP A 216 -20.04 -16.51 12.41
CA ASP A 216 -20.06 -16.29 13.87
C ASP A 216 -18.86 -16.91 14.60
N SER A 217 -18.36 -18.04 14.10
CA SER A 217 -17.25 -18.76 14.73
C SER A 217 -15.89 -18.14 14.40
N GLU A 218 -15.08 -17.83 15.43
CA GLU A 218 -13.70 -17.36 15.24
C GLU A 218 -12.83 -18.37 14.48
N ALA A 219 -13.05 -19.67 14.66
CA ALA A 219 -12.35 -20.70 13.89
C ALA A 219 -12.72 -20.66 12.40
N ALA A 220 -14.00 -20.38 12.09
CA ALA A 220 -14.47 -20.23 10.70
C ALA A 220 -13.93 -18.94 10.07
N LYS A 221 -13.94 -17.81 10.82
CA LYS A 221 -13.32 -16.55 10.38
C LYS A 221 -11.83 -16.71 10.11
N ALA A 222 -11.10 -17.40 10.98
CA ALA A 222 -9.67 -17.66 10.81
C ALA A 222 -9.38 -18.47 9.53
N ARG A 223 -10.15 -19.54 9.27
CA ARG A 223 -10.04 -20.30 8.00
C ARG A 223 -10.36 -19.44 6.79
N GLN A 224 -11.39 -18.60 6.88
CA GLN A 224 -11.78 -17.71 5.79
C GLN A 224 -10.73 -16.62 5.51
N ARG A 225 -10.07 -16.09 6.54
CA ARG A 225 -8.92 -15.18 6.41
C ARG A 225 -7.75 -15.82 5.67
N LEU A 226 -7.41 -17.07 5.99
CA LEU A 226 -6.36 -17.81 5.26
C LEU A 226 -6.68 -17.98 3.77
N LEU A 227 -7.94 -18.24 3.43
CA LEU A 227 -8.36 -18.31 2.03
C LEU A 227 -8.26 -16.95 1.32
N TYR A 228 -8.61 -15.88 2.02
CA TYR A 228 -8.46 -14.52 1.51
C TYR A 228 -7.00 -14.12 1.30
N GLU A 229 -6.13 -14.41 2.27
CA GLU A 229 -4.68 -14.20 2.18
C GLU A 229 -4.08 -14.95 1.00
N ARG A 230 -4.47 -16.23 0.80
CA ARG A 230 -4.07 -17.01 -0.37
C ARG A 230 -4.51 -16.35 -1.68
N HIS A 231 -5.74 -15.85 -1.75
CA HIS A 231 -6.23 -15.15 -2.92
C HIS A 231 -5.42 -13.89 -3.25
N LEU A 232 -5.10 -13.08 -2.23
CA LEU A 232 -4.25 -11.90 -2.38
C LEU A 232 -2.82 -12.27 -2.81
N LEU A 233 -2.26 -13.34 -2.25
CA LEU A 233 -0.94 -13.84 -2.64
C LEU A 233 -0.91 -14.29 -4.10
N ASP A 234 -1.93 -15.04 -4.54
CA ASP A 234 -2.03 -15.49 -5.93
C ASP A 234 -2.15 -14.29 -6.89
N GLN A 235 -2.92 -13.25 -6.51
CA GLN A 235 -2.98 -12.00 -7.29
C GLN A 235 -1.64 -11.29 -7.39
N TYR A 236 -0.90 -11.21 -6.28
CA TYR A 236 0.41 -10.58 -6.25
C TYR A 236 1.39 -11.33 -7.16
N LYS A 237 1.40 -12.65 -7.11
CA LYS A 237 2.24 -13.49 -7.99
C LYS A 237 1.90 -13.30 -9.46
N ASP A 238 0.61 -13.20 -9.81
CA ASP A 238 0.18 -12.94 -11.19
C ASP A 238 0.74 -11.59 -11.69
N ARG A 239 0.75 -10.56 -10.83
CA ARG A 239 1.32 -9.24 -11.14
C ARG A 239 2.84 -9.25 -11.23
N GLU A 240 3.50 -10.00 -10.35
CA GLU A 240 4.95 -10.12 -10.32
C GLU A 240 5.49 -10.64 -11.67
N ILE A 241 4.80 -11.59 -12.29
CA ILE A 241 5.13 -12.09 -13.63
C ILE A 241 5.12 -10.94 -14.66
N TYR A 242 4.06 -10.13 -14.66
CA TYR A 242 3.96 -8.98 -15.55
C TYR A 242 5.04 -7.92 -15.26
N TRP A 243 5.29 -7.59 -13.99
CA TRP A 243 6.30 -6.62 -13.59
C TRP A 243 7.72 -7.05 -13.97
N GLN A 244 8.02 -8.35 -13.83
CA GLN A 244 9.27 -8.93 -14.29
C GLN A 244 9.39 -8.85 -15.82
N ALA A 245 8.34 -9.21 -16.57
CA ALA A 245 8.33 -9.10 -18.03
C ALA A 245 8.54 -7.64 -18.49
N ARG A 246 7.89 -6.69 -17.82
CA ARG A 246 8.05 -5.25 -18.05
C ARG A 246 9.49 -4.79 -17.77
N SER A 247 10.08 -5.17 -16.63
CA SER A 247 11.44 -4.74 -16.26
C SER A 247 12.50 -5.33 -17.20
N GLN A 248 12.28 -6.54 -17.71
CA GLN A 248 13.12 -7.17 -18.72
C GLN A 248 13.02 -6.45 -20.06
N SER A 249 11.79 -6.14 -20.51
CA SER A 249 11.54 -5.40 -21.77
C SER A 249 12.21 -4.03 -21.80
N ARG A 250 12.23 -3.32 -20.67
CA ARG A 250 12.92 -2.01 -20.58
C ARG A 250 14.43 -2.11 -20.77
N ARG A 251 15.04 -3.29 -20.52
CA ARG A 251 16.46 -3.57 -20.74
C ARG A 251 16.69 -4.06 -22.17
N ARG A 252 16.43 -3.17 -23.15
CA ARG A 252 16.36 -3.43 -24.61
C ARG A 252 17.44 -4.36 -25.18
N GLU A 253 18.69 -4.20 -24.72
CA GLU A 253 19.86 -4.92 -25.23
C GLU A 253 20.15 -6.22 -24.47
N ALA A 254 19.73 -6.29 -23.20
CA ALA A 254 20.09 -7.39 -22.32
C ALA A 254 19.09 -8.57 -22.38
N THR A 255 17.93 -8.38 -23.02
CA THR A 255 16.87 -9.39 -23.04
C THR A 255 16.27 -9.57 -24.44
N ASP A 256 15.79 -10.78 -24.71
CA ASP A 256 15.04 -11.10 -25.93
C ASP A 256 13.53 -10.90 -25.76
N LEU A 257 13.07 -10.29 -24.65
CA LEU A 257 11.67 -10.12 -24.32
C LEU A 257 11.18 -8.71 -24.62
N ILE A 258 10.02 -8.59 -25.26
CA ILE A 258 9.29 -7.33 -25.38
C ILE A 258 7.94 -7.51 -24.69
N SER A 259 7.67 -6.72 -23.67
CA SER A 259 6.39 -6.71 -22.96
C SER A 259 5.52 -5.58 -23.50
N VAL A 260 4.33 -5.93 -23.97
CA VAL A 260 3.33 -5.02 -24.51
C VAL A 260 2.09 -5.12 -23.65
N ILE A 261 1.55 -4.00 -23.18
CA ILE A 261 0.26 -3.94 -22.51
C ILE A 261 -0.70 -3.12 -23.36
N CYS A 262 -1.88 -3.66 -23.66
CA CYS A 262 -2.93 -2.87 -24.30
C CYS A 262 -4.22 -2.89 -23.47
N ASP A 263 -4.85 -1.73 -23.34
CA ASP A 263 -6.09 -1.52 -22.58
C ASP A 263 -6.94 -0.43 -23.23
N SER A 264 -8.26 -0.52 -23.12
CA SER A 264 -9.19 0.43 -23.71
C SER A 264 -10.02 1.11 -22.64
N ILE A 265 -10.16 2.43 -22.74
CA ILE A 265 -11.02 3.17 -21.84
C ILE A 265 -12.49 3.06 -22.28
N ASP A 266 -13.38 3.02 -21.30
CA ASP A 266 -14.82 3.03 -21.55
C ASP A 266 -15.27 4.32 -22.26
N GLN A 267 -16.13 4.19 -23.27
CA GLN A 267 -16.60 5.29 -24.13
C GLN A 267 -17.33 6.38 -23.34
N ALA A 268 -18.04 6.01 -22.27
CA ALA A 268 -18.75 6.96 -21.43
C ALA A 268 -17.78 7.90 -20.69
N LYS A 269 -16.54 7.46 -20.48
CA LYS A 269 -15.48 8.23 -19.82
C LYS A 269 -14.75 9.16 -20.78
N PHE A 270 -14.87 8.95 -22.09
CA PHE A 270 -14.20 9.76 -23.12
C PHE A 270 -15.22 10.48 -24.02
N MET A 271 -15.94 11.43 -23.43
CA MET A 271 -16.78 12.40 -24.14
C MET A 271 -15.95 13.65 -24.47
N TRP A 272 -16.03 14.10 -25.72
CA TRP A 272 -15.35 15.30 -26.21
C TRP A 272 -16.38 16.36 -26.65
N PRO A 273 -16.11 17.67 -26.47
CA PRO A 273 -14.99 18.31 -25.78
C PRO A 273 -15.08 18.21 -24.25
N ARG A 274 -13.90 18.30 -23.61
CA ARG A 274 -13.79 18.22 -22.15
C ARG A 274 -13.48 19.58 -21.55
N ALA A 275 -14.52 20.26 -21.11
CA ALA A 275 -14.40 21.51 -20.38
C ALA A 275 -15.12 21.42 -19.04
N LYS A 276 -14.59 22.06 -17.99
CA LYS A 276 -15.15 21.98 -16.63
C LYS A 276 -16.62 22.43 -16.57
N PHE A 277 -16.98 23.45 -17.35
CA PHE A 277 -18.37 23.93 -17.40
C PHE A 277 -19.34 22.92 -18.04
N LEU A 278 -18.85 21.99 -18.86
CA LEU A 278 -19.66 20.91 -19.46
C LEU A 278 -19.98 19.77 -18.47
N LEU A 279 -19.46 19.83 -17.25
CA LEU A 279 -19.86 18.96 -16.14
C LEU A 279 -21.17 19.40 -15.48
N SER A 280 -21.66 20.61 -15.79
CA SER A 280 -22.93 21.07 -15.22
C SER A 280 -24.11 20.25 -15.76
N LYS A 281 -25.13 20.03 -14.93
CA LYS A 281 -26.34 19.25 -15.29
C LYS A 281 -27.04 19.76 -16.55
N GLN A 282 -26.89 21.04 -16.90
CA GLN A 282 -27.47 21.61 -18.13
C GLN A 282 -26.92 20.95 -19.40
N PHE A 283 -25.66 20.54 -19.40
CA PHE A 283 -25.00 19.95 -20.58
C PHE A 283 -25.07 18.42 -20.62
N ASP A 284 -25.76 17.79 -19.66
CA ASP A 284 -25.89 16.32 -19.63
C ASP A 284 -26.79 15.81 -20.77
N SER A 285 -27.75 16.64 -21.21
CA SER A 285 -28.61 16.36 -22.36
C SER A 285 -27.92 16.52 -23.72
N PHE A 286 -26.71 17.08 -23.77
CA PHE A 286 -26.02 17.34 -25.03
C PHE A 286 -25.43 16.05 -25.60
N HIS A 287 -25.67 15.81 -26.89
CA HIS A 287 -25.02 14.73 -27.62
C HIS A 287 -23.54 15.07 -27.85
N ARG A 288 -22.69 14.60 -26.94
CA ARG A 288 -21.24 14.77 -27.03
C ARG A 288 -20.61 13.59 -27.77
N PRO A 289 -19.76 13.84 -28.79
CA PRO A 289 -18.98 12.80 -29.43
C PRO A 289 -18.26 11.93 -28.41
N ARG A 290 -18.46 10.61 -28.52
CA ARG A 290 -17.76 9.59 -27.75
C ARG A 290 -16.68 8.99 -28.61
N LEU A 291 -15.49 8.82 -28.03
CA LEU A 291 -14.36 8.20 -28.70
C LEU A 291 -14.01 6.89 -28.00
N HIS A 292 -13.65 5.88 -28.79
CA HIS A 292 -12.93 4.72 -28.28
C HIS A 292 -11.45 5.08 -28.26
N VAL A 293 -10.85 5.02 -27.08
CA VAL A 293 -9.42 5.24 -26.93
C VAL A 293 -8.79 3.97 -26.37
N THR A 294 -7.88 3.40 -27.13
CA THR A 294 -7.09 2.23 -26.73
C THR A 294 -5.64 2.65 -26.58
N ALA A 295 -5.10 2.48 -25.38
CA ALA A 295 -3.69 2.62 -25.11
C ALA A 295 -2.99 1.30 -25.44
N CYS A 296 -1.87 1.37 -26.14
CA CYS A 296 -0.95 0.25 -26.20
C CYS A 296 0.49 0.70 -25.93
N LEU A 297 1.09 0.14 -24.88
CA LEU A 297 2.41 0.50 -24.38
C LEU A 297 3.34 -0.69 -24.57
N ALA A 298 4.32 -0.53 -25.46
CA ALA A 298 5.44 -1.45 -25.60
C ALA A 298 6.57 -1.00 -24.68
N HIS A 299 6.77 -1.73 -23.59
CA HIS A 299 7.61 -1.31 -22.47
C HIS A 299 9.05 -1.07 -22.90
N GLY A 300 9.47 0.18 -22.72
CA GLY A 300 10.80 0.61 -23.10
C GLY A 300 10.96 0.92 -24.58
N TYR A 301 9.93 0.85 -25.43
CA TYR A 301 10.04 1.16 -26.87
C TYR A 301 9.15 2.34 -27.26
N LEU A 302 7.84 2.20 -27.13
CA LEU A 302 6.87 3.18 -27.60
C LEU A 302 5.57 3.13 -26.79
N ALA A 303 4.83 4.24 -26.81
CA ALA A 303 3.53 4.37 -26.18
C ALA A 303 2.54 4.95 -27.20
N ASN A 304 1.58 4.13 -27.63
CA ASN A 304 0.61 4.48 -28.66
C ASN A 304 -0.78 4.68 -28.06
N LEU A 305 -1.50 5.65 -28.63
CA LEU A 305 -2.91 5.89 -28.37
C LEU A 305 -3.66 5.77 -29.68
N PHE A 306 -4.54 4.77 -29.76
CA PHE A 306 -5.40 4.53 -30.90
C PHE A 306 -6.77 5.13 -30.60
N ILE A 307 -7.22 6.03 -31.48
CA ILE A 307 -8.49 6.74 -31.34
C ILE A 307 -9.38 6.32 -32.49
N SER A 308 -10.60 5.89 -32.18
CA SER A 308 -11.61 5.59 -33.18
C SER A 308 -12.97 6.16 -32.79
N HIS A 309 -13.81 6.40 -33.81
CA HIS A 309 -15.16 6.91 -33.61
C HIS A 309 -16.03 5.90 -32.86
N SER A 310 -16.96 6.36 -32.02
CA SER A 310 -17.84 5.51 -31.19
C SER A 310 -18.61 4.45 -32.00
N ASP A 311 -18.99 4.77 -33.22
CA ASP A 311 -19.72 3.86 -34.12
C ASP A 311 -18.87 2.69 -34.64
N VAL A 312 -17.54 2.78 -34.52
CA VAL A 312 -16.65 1.69 -34.93
C VAL A 312 -16.72 0.58 -33.90
N ARG A 313 -17.22 -0.58 -34.35
CA ARG A 313 -17.27 -1.77 -33.52
C ARG A 313 -15.86 -2.26 -33.19
N GLN A 314 -15.57 -2.32 -31.89
CA GLN A 314 -14.33 -2.92 -31.37
C GLN A 314 -14.50 -4.43 -31.24
N CYS A 315 -13.56 -5.20 -31.79
CA CYS A 315 -13.52 -6.66 -31.67
C CYS A 315 -12.08 -7.18 -31.80
N GLY A 316 -11.92 -8.51 -31.88
CA GLY A 316 -10.61 -9.16 -32.04
C GLY A 316 -9.74 -8.62 -33.16
N SER A 317 -10.34 -8.21 -34.29
CA SER A 317 -9.57 -7.62 -35.39
C SER A 317 -8.96 -6.27 -35.01
N THR A 318 -9.63 -5.48 -34.17
CA THR A 318 -9.06 -4.20 -33.71
C THR A 318 -7.84 -4.44 -32.84
N THR A 319 -7.89 -5.40 -31.91
CA THR A 319 -6.74 -5.75 -31.07
C THR A 319 -5.58 -6.28 -31.93
N VAL A 320 -5.89 -7.09 -32.95
CA VAL A 320 -4.87 -7.56 -33.91
C VAL A 320 -4.23 -6.41 -34.67
N GLU A 321 -5.00 -5.46 -35.18
CA GLU A 321 -4.49 -4.29 -35.90
C GLU A 321 -3.57 -3.44 -35.02
N ILE A 322 -4.01 -3.17 -33.78
CA ILE A 322 -3.23 -2.42 -32.78
C ILE A 322 -1.88 -3.10 -32.50
N LEU A 323 -1.90 -4.43 -32.31
CA LEU A 323 -0.68 -5.21 -32.07
C LEU A 323 0.22 -5.24 -33.31
N ALA A 324 -0.33 -5.48 -34.51
CA ALA A 324 0.42 -5.54 -35.75
C ALA A 324 1.07 -4.19 -36.06
N HIS A 325 0.35 -3.08 -35.88
CA HIS A 325 0.87 -1.73 -36.06
C HIS A 325 1.99 -1.42 -35.07
N THR A 326 1.78 -1.74 -33.79
CA THR A 326 2.79 -1.56 -32.73
C THR A 326 4.07 -2.33 -33.03
N LEU A 327 3.97 -3.59 -33.49
CA LEU A 327 5.13 -4.40 -33.86
C LEU A 327 5.85 -3.86 -35.10
N SER A 328 5.10 -3.33 -36.06
CA SER A 328 5.65 -2.72 -37.27
C SER A 328 6.48 -1.48 -36.93
N GLN A 329 5.97 -0.62 -36.04
CA GLN A 329 6.72 0.54 -35.55
C GLN A 329 7.97 0.15 -34.77
N ILE A 330 7.89 -0.91 -33.93
CA ILE A 330 9.09 -1.42 -33.23
C ILE A 330 10.15 -1.88 -34.24
N LYS A 331 9.74 -2.52 -35.34
CA LYS A 331 10.63 -2.92 -36.43
C LYS A 331 11.24 -1.71 -37.14
N GLU A 332 10.47 -0.65 -37.37
CA GLU A 332 10.95 0.61 -37.96
C GLU A 332 11.99 1.32 -37.08
N LEU A 333 11.93 1.14 -35.76
CA LEU A 333 12.96 1.59 -34.83
C LEU A 333 14.29 0.79 -34.92
N GLY A 334 14.40 -0.15 -35.86
CA GLY A 334 15.59 -0.96 -36.10
C GLY A 334 15.69 -2.19 -35.19
N VAL A 335 14.62 -2.57 -34.49
CA VAL A 335 14.59 -3.75 -33.63
C VAL A 335 14.29 -4.99 -34.48
N ASP A 336 15.15 -5.99 -34.39
CA ASP A 336 14.91 -7.30 -35.01
C ASP A 336 13.88 -8.11 -34.22
N ILE A 337 12.60 -7.88 -34.52
CA ILE A 337 11.46 -8.53 -33.85
C ILE A 337 11.42 -10.06 -34.05
N ALA A 338 12.03 -10.58 -35.12
CA ALA A 338 12.04 -12.02 -35.41
C ALA A 338 12.79 -12.82 -34.33
N LYS A 339 13.73 -12.19 -33.63
CA LYS A 339 14.49 -12.79 -32.53
C LYS A 339 13.87 -12.57 -31.15
N LYS A 340 12.75 -11.84 -31.05
CA LYS A 340 12.15 -11.43 -29.78
C LYS A 340 10.96 -12.29 -29.40
N ASN A 341 10.84 -12.59 -28.10
CA ASN A 341 9.64 -13.14 -27.48
C ASN A 341 8.72 -11.97 -27.12
N ILE A 342 7.47 -12.01 -27.56
CA ILE A 342 6.50 -10.94 -27.29
C ILE A 342 5.55 -11.40 -26.19
N HIS A 343 5.60 -10.72 -25.04
CA HIS A 343 4.66 -10.90 -23.95
C HIS A 343 3.56 -9.84 -24.04
N VAL A 344 2.33 -10.25 -24.29
CA VAL A 344 1.18 -9.35 -24.43
C VAL A 344 0.27 -9.47 -23.21
N GLN A 345 0.17 -8.40 -22.44
CA GLN A 345 -0.76 -8.24 -21.34
C GLN A 345 -2.06 -7.61 -21.85
N LEU A 346 -3.16 -8.34 -21.76
CA LEU A 346 -4.48 -7.89 -22.20
C LEU A 346 -5.51 -8.03 -21.08
N ASP A 347 -6.61 -7.27 -21.18
CA ASP A 347 -7.80 -7.51 -20.34
C ASP A 347 -8.52 -8.79 -20.76
N ASN A 348 -9.16 -9.46 -19.81
CA ASN A 348 -9.89 -10.72 -20.00
C ASN A 348 -11.29 -10.50 -20.61
N ALA A 349 -11.35 -9.77 -21.72
CA ALA A 349 -12.56 -9.51 -22.47
C ALA A 349 -12.68 -10.49 -23.65
N SER A 350 -13.68 -11.38 -23.62
CA SER A 350 -13.87 -12.40 -24.66
C SER A 350 -14.30 -11.84 -26.02
N SER A 351 -14.93 -10.67 -26.06
CA SER A 351 -15.38 -10.02 -27.30
C SER A 351 -14.25 -9.35 -28.09
N THR A 352 -13.19 -8.88 -27.42
CA THR A 352 -12.14 -8.05 -28.01
C THR A 352 -10.75 -8.67 -27.88
N ASN A 353 -10.38 -9.20 -26.73
CA ASN A 353 -9.00 -9.60 -26.47
C ASN A 353 -8.83 -11.13 -26.45
N LYS A 354 -9.58 -11.81 -25.58
CA LYS A 354 -9.48 -13.26 -25.39
C LYS A 354 -10.40 -14.01 -26.36
N ASN A 355 -10.08 -13.94 -27.64
CA ASN A 355 -10.83 -14.60 -28.72
C ASN A 355 -9.91 -15.30 -29.72
N GLY A 356 -10.50 -16.20 -30.52
CA GLY A 356 -9.77 -16.99 -31.51
C GLY A 356 -9.04 -16.14 -32.55
N THR A 357 -9.54 -14.96 -32.91
CA THR A 357 -8.88 -14.07 -33.89
C THR A 357 -7.52 -13.58 -33.39
N VAL A 358 -7.44 -13.13 -32.13
CA VAL A 358 -6.18 -12.67 -31.53
C VAL A 358 -5.18 -13.82 -31.40
N PHE A 359 -5.62 -14.99 -30.91
CA PHE A 359 -4.73 -16.15 -30.80
C PHE A 359 -4.29 -16.72 -32.15
N ALA A 360 -5.17 -16.70 -33.17
CA ALA A 360 -4.82 -17.10 -34.52
C ALA A 360 -3.77 -16.17 -35.14
N PHE A 361 -3.88 -14.87 -34.92
CA PHE A 361 -2.86 -13.90 -35.32
C PHE A 361 -1.51 -14.18 -34.65
N MET A 362 -1.50 -14.35 -33.32
CA MET A 362 -0.28 -14.67 -32.57
C MET A 362 0.37 -15.97 -33.09
N GLY A 363 -0.42 -17.03 -33.27
CA GLY A 363 0.05 -18.30 -33.80
C GLY A 363 0.60 -18.18 -35.23
N ALA A 364 -0.10 -17.44 -36.11
CA ALA A 364 0.36 -17.21 -37.47
C ALA A 364 1.69 -16.45 -37.52
N CYS A 365 1.84 -15.38 -36.72
CA CYS A 365 3.08 -14.62 -36.67
C CYS A 365 4.27 -15.45 -36.16
N THR A 366 4.08 -16.33 -35.17
CA THR A 366 5.12 -17.24 -34.70
C THR A 366 5.45 -18.29 -35.76
N GLN A 367 4.46 -18.90 -36.41
CA GLN A 367 4.66 -19.90 -37.45
C GLN A 367 5.38 -19.35 -38.68
N LEU A 368 5.09 -18.10 -39.04
CA LEU A 368 5.74 -17.38 -40.15
C LEU A 368 7.14 -16.84 -39.80
N GLY A 369 7.61 -17.01 -38.55
CA GLY A 369 8.90 -16.50 -38.10
C GLY A 369 8.98 -14.97 -38.03
N ILE A 370 7.84 -14.28 -37.97
CA ILE A 370 7.78 -12.82 -37.80
C ILE A 370 8.28 -12.45 -36.40
N VAL A 371 7.99 -13.29 -35.41
CA VAL A 371 8.50 -13.20 -34.05
C VAL A 371 8.93 -14.59 -33.56
N LYS A 372 9.81 -14.65 -32.57
CA LYS A 372 10.30 -15.92 -32.00
C LYS A 372 9.19 -16.67 -31.24
N SER A 373 8.41 -15.93 -30.43
CA SER A 373 7.27 -16.49 -29.71
C SER A 373 6.28 -15.40 -29.28
N PHE A 374 5.03 -15.79 -29.02
CA PHE A 374 4.03 -14.98 -28.36
C PHE A 374 3.62 -15.63 -27.03
N THR A 375 3.47 -14.81 -26.00
CA THR A 375 2.85 -15.19 -24.72
C THR A 375 1.73 -14.20 -24.43
N ALA A 376 0.49 -14.68 -24.31
CA ALA A 376 -0.63 -13.85 -23.89
C ALA A 376 -0.89 -14.03 -22.38
N SER A 377 -0.93 -12.94 -21.65
CA SER A 377 -1.21 -12.90 -20.21
C SER A 377 -2.48 -12.11 -19.92
N PHE A 378 -3.26 -12.59 -18.95
CA PHE A 378 -4.52 -11.99 -18.50
C PHE A 378 -4.55 -11.96 -16.98
N LEU A 379 -4.66 -10.76 -16.41
CA LEU A 379 -4.79 -10.60 -14.96
C LEU A 379 -6.20 -10.97 -14.50
N ARG A 380 -6.33 -11.25 -13.21
CA ARG A 380 -7.62 -11.58 -12.59
C ARG A 380 -8.58 -10.40 -12.66
N VAL A 381 -9.86 -10.70 -12.89
CA VAL A 381 -10.93 -9.69 -12.97
C VAL A 381 -10.99 -8.88 -11.67
N GLY A 382 -11.08 -7.56 -11.82
CA GLY A 382 -11.07 -6.60 -10.71
C GLY A 382 -9.69 -6.28 -10.13
N HIS A 383 -8.62 -6.84 -10.72
CA HIS A 383 -7.22 -6.57 -10.36
C HIS A 383 -6.35 -6.20 -11.57
N THR A 384 -6.98 -5.77 -12.66
CA THR A 384 -6.36 -5.49 -13.97
C THR A 384 -5.67 -4.13 -14.10
N HIS A 385 -5.69 -3.30 -13.05
CA HIS A 385 -5.09 -1.96 -13.08
C HIS A 385 -3.56 -2.02 -13.08
N GLU A 386 -2.97 -1.62 -14.20
CA GLU A 386 -1.52 -1.53 -14.45
C GLU A 386 -1.21 -0.25 -15.25
N ASP A 387 -0.04 -0.19 -15.88
CA ASP A 387 0.58 1.02 -16.47
C ASP A 387 -0.28 1.81 -17.49
N THR A 388 -1.25 1.17 -18.16
CA THR A 388 -2.11 1.83 -19.17
C THR A 388 -2.98 2.93 -18.58
N LEU A 389 -3.38 2.79 -17.31
CA LEU A 389 -4.22 3.76 -16.62
C LEU A 389 -3.47 5.05 -16.28
N GLN A 390 -2.15 4.97 -16.10
CA GLN A 390 -1.29 6.14 -16.01
C GLN A 390 -1.25 6.90 -17.35
N LEU A 391 -1.07 6.19 -18.47
CA LEU A 391 -1.06 6.81 -19.80
C LEU A 391 -2.37 7.54 -20.07
N PHE A 392 -3.51 6.91 -19.78
CA PHE A 392 -4.81 7.57 -19.87
C PHE A 392 -4.91 8.81 -18.99
N GLY A 393 -4.45 8.75 -17.73
CA GLY A 393 -4.45 9.90 -16.82
C GLY A 393 -3.65 11.09 -17.36
N LEU A 394 -2.49 10.84 -17.97
CA LEU A 394 -1.68 11.88 -18.61
C LEU A 394 -2.40 12.50 -19.81
N THR A 395 -2.92 11.68 -20.73
CA THR A 395 -3.66 12.16 -21.91
C THR A 395 -4.90 12.99 -21.53
N VAL A 396 -5.62 12.52 -20.50
CA VAL A 396 -6.77 13.21 -19.88
C VAL A 396 -6.32 14.59 -19.35
N SER A 397 -5.16 14.69 -18.71
CA SER A 397 -4.71 15.96 -18.14
C SER A 397 -4.23 16.97 -19.18
N GLU A 398 -3.48 16.52 -20.18
CA GLU A 398 -2.95 17.39 -21.24
C GLU A 398 -4.07 17.99 -22.09
N THR A 399 -5.07 17.19 -22.44
CA THR A 399 -6.25 17.64 -23.19
C THR A 399 -7.09 18.66 -22.44
N ASN A 400 -7.11 18.64 -21.10
CA ASN A 400 -7.78 19.65 -20.30
C ASN A 400 -6.97 20.96 -20.18
N SER A 401 -5.63 20.89 -20.22
CA SER A 401 -4.76 22.07 -20.10
C SER A 401 -4.71 22.93 -21.36
N THR A 402 -4.84 22.34 -22.55
CA THR A 402 -4.85 23.07 -23.83
C THR A 402 -6.08 23.94 -24.04
N HIS A 403 -7.16 23.73 -23.26
CA HIS A 403 -8.37 24.56 -23.27
C HIS A 403 -8.41 25.68 -22.23
N LYS A 404 -7.27 25.98 -21.57
CA LYS A 404 -7.12 27.16 -20.70
C LYS A 404 -6.64 28.42 -21.44
N ALA A 405 -6.53 28.39 -22.78
CA ALA A 405 -6.17 29.54 -23.60
C ALA A 405 -7.40 30.28 -24.11
#